data_AF-A0A7C5YVT6-F1
#
_entry.id   AF-A0A7C5YVT6-F1
#
_cell.length_a   1.000
_cell.length_b   1.000
_cell.length_c   1.000
_cell.angle_alpha   90.00
_cell.angle_beta   90.00
_cell.angle_gamma   90.00
#
_symmetry.space_group_name_H-M   'P 1'
#
loop_
_entity.id
_entity.type
_entity.pdbx_description
1 polymer ?
#
loop_
_entity_poly.entity_id
_entity_poly.type
_entity_poly.pdbx_seq_one_letter_code
_entity_poly.pdbx_strand_id
1 'polypeptide(L)'
;AAEAMACATPVVSTTAGALPEVVGNDGTGILVPPKDYQALIKNIIYLLERPELRREIGARSAERVKELFTWSECAKNTERVYEELISRRKNAYSRL
;
A
#
# COMPACT_ATOMS: atom_id res chain seq x y z
N ALA A 1 6.38 2.01 3.72
CA ALA A 1 4.99 2.50 3.88
C ALA A 1 4.13 1.49 4.61
N ALA A 2 3.96 0.27 4.07
CA ALA A 2 3.09 -0.77 4.64
C ALA A 2 3.33 -1.04 6.14
N GLU A 3 4.57 -1.14 6.60
CA GLU A 3 4.90 -1.38 8.01
C GLU A 3 4.42 -0.25 8.93
N ALA A 4 4.68 1.01 8.56
CA ALA A 4 4.22 2.16 9.33
C ALA A 4 2.68 2.23 9.37
N MET A 5 2.04 2.02 8.22
CA MET A 5 0.58 1.99 8.10
C MET A 5 -0.03 0.85 8.94
N ALA A 6 0.59 -0.35 8.97
CA ALA A 6 0.15 -1.45 9.82
C ALA A 6 0.20 -1.10 11.32
N CYS A 7 1.15 -0.25 11.73
CA CYS A 7 1.22 0.31 13.08
C CYS A 7 0.31 1.54 13.29
N ALA A 8 -0.69 1.74 12.43
CA ALA A 8 -1.57 2.91 12.43
C ALA A 8 -0.82 4.25 12.42
N THR A 9 0.39 4.27 11.85
CA THR A 9 1.20 5.49 11.72
C THR A 9 0.97 6.08 10.32
N PRO A 10 0.35 7.27 10.22
CA PRO A 10 0.08 7.88 8.92
C PRO A 10 1.38 8.23 8.20
N VAL A 11 1.36 8.03 6.88
CA VAL A 11 2.52 8.21 6.01
C VAL A 11 2.31 9.42 5.11
N VAL A 12 3.32 10.31 5.08
CA VAL A 12 3.49 11.29 4.00
C VAL A 12 4.63 10.79 3.12
N SER A 13 4.37 10.57 1.84
CA SER A 13 5.38 10.04 0.92
C SER A 13 5.26 10.62 -0.48
N THR A 14 6.22 10.32 -1.34
CA THR A 14 6.16 10.79 -2.73
C THR A 14 5.35 9.83 -3.61
N THR A 15 4.95 10.26 -4.80
CA THR A 15 4.35 9.38 -5.81
C THR A 15 5.36 8.49 -6.56
N ALA A 16 6.62 8.41 -6.12
CA ALA A 16 7.63 7.61 -6.78
C ALA A 16 7.48 6.10 -6.51
N GLY A 17 7.82 5.28 -7.51
CA GLY A 17 7.80 3.82 -7.39
C GLY A 17 6.42 3.27 -7.05
N ALA A 18 6.37 2.28 -6.17
CA ALA A 18 5.14 1.60 -5.76
C ALA A 18 4.35 2.33 -4.65
N LEU A 19 4.79 3.51 -4.21
CA LEU A 19 4.17 4.21 -3.08
C LEU A 19 2.70 4.59 -3.31
N PRO A 20 2.26 5.06 -4.50
CA PRO A 20 0.84 5.31 -4.75
C PRO A 20 -0.05 4.09 -4.55
N GLU A 21 0.44 2.90 -4.92
CA GLU A 21 -0.31 1.64 -4.81
C GLU A 21 -0.51 1.25 -3.33
N VAL A 22 0.58 1.35 -2.55
CA VAL A 22 0.56 0.99 -1.12
C VAL A 22 -0.20 2.03 -0.30
N VAL A 23 0.16 3.30 -0.44
CA VAL A 23 -0.41 4.39 0.37
C VAL A 23 -1.87 4.64 0.02
N GLY A 24 -2.29 4.48 -1.24
CA GLY A 24 -3.65 4.77 -1.68
C GLY A 24 -3.92 6.26 -1.89
N ASN A 25 -5.00 6.56 -2.61
CA ASN A 25 -5.48 7.94 -2.90
C ASN A 25 -6.76 8.28 -2.10
N ASP A 26 -7.18 7.39 -1.21
CA ASP A 26 -8.44 7.34 -0.45
C ASP A 26 -8.29 7.88 0.99
N GLY A 27 -7.26 8.70 1.23
CA GLY A 27 -7.01 9.35 2.51
C GLY A 27 -6.38 8.42 3.57
N THR A 28 -5.76 7.33 3.14
CA THR A 28 -4.94 6.40 3.94
C THR A 28 -3.49 6.89 4.09
N GLY A 29 -3.18 8.06 3.55
CA GLY A 29 -1.93 8.79 3.68
C GLY A 29 -1.97 10.04 2.83
N ILE A 30 -0.81 10.71 2.72
CA ILE A 30 -0.67 11.89 1.85
C ILE A 30 0.46 11.64 0.87
N LEU A 31 0.17 11.80 -0.42
CA LEU A 31 1.15 11.71 -1.49
C LEU A 31 1.53 13.10 -2.00
N VAL A 32 2.83 13.33 -2.17
CA VAL A 32 3.39 14.59 -2.71
C VAL A 32 4.22 14.32 -3.97
N PRO A 33 4.48 15.33 -4.82
CA PRO A 33 5.37 15.16 -5.96
C PRO A 33 6.81 14.79 -5.53
N PRO A 34 7.53 13.95 -6.28
CA PRO A 34 8.94 13.69 -6.05
C PRO A 34 9.77 14.97 -6.16
N LYS A 35 10.81 15.10 -5.33
CA LYS A 35 11.71 16.26 -5.23
C LYS A 35 11.06 17.57 -4.76
N ASP A 36 9.78 17.54 -4.37
CA ASP A 36 9.10 18.69 -3.74
C ASP A 36 9.19 18.59 -2.20
N TYR A 37 10.31 19.05 -1.66
CA TYR A 37 10.51 19.04 -0.21
C TYR A 37 9.59 20.03 0.52
N GLN A 38 9.12 21.08 -0.15
CA GLN A 38 8.21 22.06 0.45
C GLN A 38 6.83 21.44 0.69
N ALA A 39 6.30 20.71 -0.29
CA ALA A 39 5.08 19.93 -0.14
C ALA A 39 5.20 18.88 0.97
N LEU A 40 6.36 18.21 1.08
CA LEU A 40 6.61 17.23 2.13
C LEU A 40 6.54 17.88 3.53
N ILE A 41 7.30 18.97 3.75
CA ILE A 41 7.31 19.72 5.02
C ILE A 41 5.90 20.20 5.38
N LYS A 42 5.21 20.84 4.43
CA LYS A 42 3.86 21.37 4.63
C LYS A 42 2.91 20.28 5.15
N ASN A 43 2.92 19.10 4.54
CA ASN A 43 2.00 18.02 4.92
C ASN A 43 2.39 17.33 6.22
N ILE A 44 3.69 17.23 6.54
CA ILE A 44 4.14 16.74 7.85
C ILE A 44 3.64 17.69 8.96
N ILE A 45 3.87 19.00 8.83
CA ILE A 45 3.41 20.00 9.80
C ILE A 45 1.88 19.96 9.92
N TYR A 46 1.17 19.90 8.79
CA TYR A 46 -0.29 19.82 8.75
C TYR A 46 -0.86 18.68 9.62
N LEU A 47 -0.23 17.49 9.58
CA LEU A 47 -0.62 16.35 10.40
C LEU A 47 -0.16 16.46 11.86
N LEU A 48 1.01 17.05 12.11
CA LEU A 48 1.51 17.28 13.48
C LEU A 48 0.59 18.22 14.27
N GLU A 49 0.05 19.24 13.60
CA GLU A 49 -0.91 20.20 14.18
C GLU A 49 -2.32 19.63 14.36
N ARG A 50 -2.65 18.49 13.72
CA ARG A 50 -4.02 17.93 13.68
C ARG A 50 -4.02 16.50 14.21
N PRO A 51 -3.93 16.30 15.54
CA PRO A 51 -3.83 14.97 16.14
C PRO A 51 -5.03 14.07 15.84
N GLU A 52 -6.24 14.63 15.70
CA GLU A 52 -7.43 13.85 15.33
C GLU A 52 -7.34 13.32 13.91
N LEU A 53 -7.02 14.19 12.94
CA LEU A 53 -6.82 13.78 11.56
C LEU A 53 -5.69 12.75 11.44
N ARG A 54 -4.61 12.94 12.19
CA ARG A 54 -3.49 11.98 12.25
C ARG A 54 -3.96 10.60 12.72
N ARG A 55 -4.81 10.54 13.76
CA ARG A 55 -5.39 9.28 14.23
C ARG A 55 -6.32 8.65 13.20
N GLU A 56 -7.16 9.45 12.56
CA GLU A 56 -8.11 9.00 11.54
C GLU A 56 -7.40 8.39 10.32
N ILE A 57 -6.41 9.11 9.76
CA ILE A 57 -5.59 8.59 8.64
C ILE A 57 -4.83 7.35 9.06
N GLY A 58 -4.25 7.34 10.28
CA GLY A 58 -3.56 6.18 10.83
C GLY A 58 -4.45 4.94 10.87
N ALA A 59 -5.67 5.06 11.42
CA ALA A 59 -6.63 3.97 11.50
C ALA A 59 -7.02 3.44 10.10
N ARG A 60 -7.38 4.33 9.16
CA ARG A 60 -7.69 3.94 7.78
C ARG A 60 -6.51 3.24 7.10
N SER A 61 -5.30 3.75 7.31
CA SER A 61 -4.09 3.17 6.72
C SER A 61 -3.81 1.75 7.22
N ALA A 62 -4.09 1.48 8.51
CA ALA A 62 -3.94 0.15 9.10
C ALA A 62 -4.96 -0.83 8.54
N GLU A 63 -6.22 -0.40 8.39
CA GLU A 63 -7.28 -1.19 7.79
C GLU A 63 -6.92 -1.59 6.34
N ARG A 64 -6.50 -0.63 5.52
CA ARG A 64 -6.04 -0.87 4.14
C ARG A 64 -4.93 -1.91 4.07
N VAL A 65 -3.89 -1.80 4.90
CA VAL A 65 -2.77 -2.76 4.89
C VAL A 65 -3.23 -4.15 5.32
N LYS A 66 -4.12 -4.23 6.31
CA LYS A 66 -4.70 -5.50 6.78
C LYS A 66 -5.54 -6.17 5.69
N GLU A 67 -6.20 -5.41 4.84
CA GLU A 67 -7.00 -5.95 3.74
C GLU A 67 -6.17 -6.37 2.52
N LEU A 68 -5.18 -5.56 2.13
CA LEU A 68 -4.55 -5.68 0.82
C LEU A 68 -3.10 -6.17 0.85
N PHE A 69 -2.37 -5.92 1.95
CA PHE A 69 -0.91 -6.02 1.98
C PHE A 69 -0.38 -6.95 3.08
N THR A 70 -1.19 -7.94 3.50
CA THR A 70 -0.72 -8.96 4.43
C THR A 70 0.14 -10.01 3.71
N TRP A 71 1.04 -10.65 4.45
CA TRP A 71 1.82 -11.78 3.94
C TRP A 71 0.95 -12.94 3.46
N SER A 72 -0.17 -13.19 4.14
CA SER A 72 -1.12 -14.23 3.75
C SER A 72 -1.76 -13.92 2.39
N GLU A 73 -2.19 -12.69 2.14
CA GLU A 73 -2.74 -12.30 0.84
C GLU A 73 -1.67 -12.33 -0.26
N CYS A 74 -0.44 -11.88 0.04
CA CYS A 74 0.70 -12.01 -0.88
C CYS A 74 0.94 -13.48 -1.29
N ALA A 75 0.95 -14.39 -0.31
CA ALA A 75 1.15 -15.82 -0.54
C ALA A 75 0.04 -16.41 -1.41
N LYS A 76 -1.24 -16.16 -1.07
CA LYS A 76 -2.40 -16.63 -1.86
C LYS A 76 -2.38 -16.11 -3.30
N ASN A 77 -2.04 -14.84 -3.48
CA ASN A 77 -1.98 -14.24 -4.81
C ASN A 77 -0.86 -14.85 -5.65
N THR A 78 0.29 -15.13 -5.04
CA THR A 78 1.42 -15.81 -5.69
C THR A 78 1.07 -17.25 -6.03
N GLU A 79 0.47 -17.99 -5.09
CA GLU A 79 0.02 -19.37 -5.27
C GLU A 79 -0.95 -19.50 -6.45
N ARG A 80 -1.93 -18.60 -6.56
CA ARG A 80 -2.89 -18.58 -7.67
C ARG A 80 -2.21 -18.50 -9.03
N VAL A 81 -1.18 -17.68 -9.17
CA VAL A 81 -0.41 -17.56 -10.42
C VAL A 81 0.35 -18.86 -10.70
N TYR A 82 0.93 -19.50 -9.69
CA TYR A 82 1.59 -20.79 -9.86
C TYR A 82 0.61 -21.89 -10.29
N GLU A 83 -0.55 -21.98 -9.66
CA GLU A 83 -1.60 -22.95 -10.03
C GLU A 83 -2.06 -22.75 -11.47
N GLU A 84 -2.28 -21.49 -11.88
CA GLU A 84 -2.68 -21.16 -13.24
C GLU A 84 -1.62 -21.61 -14.26
N LEU A 85 -0.34 -21.32 -14.01
CA LEU A 85 0.75 -21.70 -14.90
C LEU A 85 0.93 -23.22 -14.98
N ILE A 86 0.83 -23.92 -13.85
CA ILE A 86 0.88 -25.38 -13.80
C ILE A 86 -0.27 -26.00 -14.59
N SER A 87 -1.49 -25.45 -14.44
CA SER A 87 -2.68 -25.92 -15.16
C SER A 87 -2.57 -25.70 -16.67
N ARG A 88 -2.14 -24.50 -17.10
CA ARG A 88 -1.86 -24.18 -18.51
C ARG A 88 -0.84 -25.16 -19.12
N ARG A 89 0.24 -25.48 -18.40
CA ARG A 89 1.26 -26.43 -18.85
C ARG A 89 0.70 -27.84 -19.03
N LYS A 90 -0.08 -28.34 -18.07
CA LYS A 90 -0.73 -29.67 -18.17
C LYS A 90 -1.63 -29.75 -19.39
N ASN A 91 -2.46 -28.73 -19.62
CA ASN A 91 -3.38 -28.68 -20.76
C ASN A 91 -2.67 -28.62 -22.12
N ALA A 92 -1.49 -27.98 -22.21
CA ALA A 92 -0.69 -27.97 -23.42
C ALA A 92 -0.09 -29.36 -23.74
N TYR A 93 0.37 -30.09 -22.71
CA TYR A 93 0.92 -31.45 -22.86
C TYR A 93 -0.15 -32.50 -23.21
N SER A 94 -1.38 -32.35 -22.73
CA SER A 94 -2.47 -33.29 -23.06
C SER A 94 -3.05 -33.13 -24.48
N ARG A 95 -2.61 -32.11 -25.23
CA ARG A 95 -3.04 -31.84 -26.62
C ARG A 95 -2.01 -32.27 -27.67
N LEU A 96 -0.85 -32.77 -27.24
CA LEU A 96 0.19 -33.38 -28.07
C LEU A 96 0.02 -34.90 -28.05
#